data_AF-A0A1Z4LZN9-F1
#
_entry.id   AF-A0A1Z4LZN9-F1
#
_cell.length_a   1.000
_cell.length_b   1.000
_cell.length_c   1.000
_cell.angle_alpha   90.00
_cell.angle_beta   90.00
_cell.angle_gamma   90.00
#
_symmetry.space_group_name_H-M   'P 1'
#
loop_
_entity.id
_entity.type
_entity.pdbx_description
1 polymer ?
#
loop_
_entity_poly.entity_id
_entity_poly.type
_entity_poly.pdbx_seq_one_letter_code
_entity_poly.pdbx_strand_id
1 'polypeptide(L)'
;MKEEFILTREAVRVIFHLNGGYTKVIWQRSENTAWAGKGWMFEIPTHVIPFDLRMIGSYFLLSIKKFDVDNLEDIKYIRTAGIDIFNIERFK
;
A
#
# COMPACT_ATOMS: atom_id res chain seq x y z
N MET A 1 4.56 -13.48 20.56
CA MET A 1 4.58 -13.73 19.10
C MET A 1 3.79 -12.58 18.49
N LYS A 2 4.42 -11.68 17.71
CA LYS A 2 3.71 -10.52 17.14
C LYS A 2 2.91 -11.01 15.93
N GLU A 3 1.59 -11.06 16.04
CA GLU A 3 0.73 -11.41 14.91
C GLU A 3 0.69 -10.21 13.94
N GLU A 4 1.24 -10.40 12.73
CA GLU A 4 1.14 -9.41 11.66
C GLU A 4 -0.19 -9.59 10.94
N PHE A 5 -1.10 -8.62 11.08
CA PHE A 5 -2.37 -8.66 10.37
C PHE A 5 -2.22 -8.00 9.00
N ILE A 6 -2.41 -8.79 7.94
CA ILE A 6 -2.56 -8.25 6.58
C ILE A 6 -4.01 -7.77 6.44
N LEU A 7 -4.20 -6.46 6.35
CA LEU A 7 -5.53 -5.86 6.17
C LEU A 7 -6.15 -6.28 4.83
N THR A 8 -5.32 -6.38 3.80
CA THR A 8 -5.73 -6.63 2.43
C THR A 8 -4.50 -6.85 1.54
N ARG A 9 -4.66 -7.61 0.46
CA ARG A 9 -3.67 -7.80 -0.62
C ARG A 9 -4.39 -7.66 -1.95
N GLU A 10 -4.17 -6.56 -2.65
CA GLU A 10 -4.98 -6.20 -3.83
C GLU A 10 -4.12 -5.67 -4.97
N ALA A 11 -4.62 -5.84 -6.20
CA ALA A 11 -4.05 -5.23 -7.38
C ALA A 11 -4.23 -3.72 -7.34
N VAL A 12 -3.17 -2.98 -7.61
CA VAL A 12 -3.19 -1.52 -7.63
C VAL A 12 -2.53 -0.98 -8.88
N ARG A 13 -2.97 0.19 -9.32
CA ARG A 13 -2.39 0.90 -10.47
C ARG A 13 -1.85 2.27 -10.06
N VAL A 14 -0.67 2.63 -10.53
CA VAL A 14 -0.14 3.99 -10.41
C VAL A 14 -0.95 4.96 -11.28
N ILE A 15 -1.46 6.03 -10.67
CA ILE A 15 -2.21 7.07 -11.39
C ILE A 15 -1.32 8.29 -11.64
N PHE A 16 -0.65 8.82 -10.62
CA PHE A 16 0.30 9.93 -10.75
C PHE A 16 1.16 10.10 -9.48
N HIS A 17 2.23 10.88 -9.58
CA HIS A 17 3.07 11.27 -8.45
C HIS A 17 2.67 12.66 -7.91
N LEU A 18 2.69 12.79 -6.59
CA LEU A 18 2.42 14.02 -5.87
C LEU A 18 3.72 14.73 -5.48
N ASN A 19 3.68 16.06 -5.48
CA ASN A 19 4.73 16.87 -4.88
C ASN A 19 4.80 16.54 -3.38
N GLY A 20 6.00 16.17 -2.89
CA GLY A 20 6.19 15.66 -1.52
C GLY A 20 6.62 14.19 -1.44
N GLY A 21 6.82 13.53 -2.60
CA GLY A 21 7.38 12.18 -2.62
C GLY A 21 6.35 11.08 -2.37
N TYR A 22 5.07 11.33 -2.67
CA TYR A 22 3.99 10.35 -2.60
C TYR A 22 3.48 9.97 -3.99
N THR A 23 2.90 8.79 -4.12
CA THR A 23 2.29 8.30 -5.35
C THR A 23 0.85 7.95 -5.08
N LYS A 24 -0.05 8.48 -5.92
CA LYS A 24 -1.46 8.12 -5.92
C LYS A 24 -1.62 6.81 -6.66
N VAL A 25 -2.19 5.82 -5.99
CA VAL A 25 -2.56 4.54 -6.60
C VAL A 25 -4.05 4.27 -6.41
N ILE A 26 -4.62 3.46 -7.30
CA ILE A 26 -6.01 3.01 -7.21
C ILE A 26 -6.06 1.50 -7.07
N TRP A 27 -6.88 0.98 -6.16
CA TRP A 27 -7.21 -0.44 -6.13
C TRP A 27 -8.06 -0.86 -7.32
N GLN A 28 -7.61 -1.93 -7.98
CA GLN A 28 -8.32 -2.68 -9.00
C GLN A 28 -8.94 -3.91 -8.31
N ARG A 29 -10.04 -3.72 -7.57
CA ARG A 29 -10.77 -4.84 -6.96
C ARG A 29 -11.43 -5.69 -8.05
N SER A 30 -11.35 -7.01 -7.90
CA SER A 30 -12.13 -7.96 -8.70
C SER A 30 -13.64 -7.72 -8.50
N GLU A 31 -14.43 -7.87 -9.57
CA GLU A 31 -15.84 -7.49 -9.70
C GLU A 31 -16.82 -8.10 -8.67
N ASN A 32 -16.37 -9.03 -7.83
CA ASN A 32 -17.22 -9.86 -6.97
C ASN A 32 -17.40 -9.36 -5.52
N THR A 33 -17.14 -8.08 -5.24
CA THR A 33 -17.40 -7.47 -3.92
C THR A 33 -18.43 -6.36 -4.04
N ALA A 34 -19.23 -6.14 -2.98
CA ALA A 34 -20.36 -5.20 -2.92
C ALA A 34 -20.02 -3.71 -3.19
N TRP A 35 -18.77 -3.41 -3.54
CA TRP A 35 -18.23 -2.08 -3.84
C TRP A 35 -17.46 -2.02 -5.18
N ALA A 36 -17.67 -3.01 -6.06
CA ALA A 36 -17.14 -3.02 -7.42
C ALA A 36 -17.44 -1.68 -8.12
N GLY A 37 -16.43 -1.08 -8.75
CA GLY A 37 -16.55 0.17 -9.52
C GLY A 37 -16.16 1.47 -8.80
N LYS A 38 -16.01 1.48 -7.47
CA LYS A 38 -15.52 2.67 -6.72
C LYS A 38 -14.11 2.44 -6.16
N GLY A 39 -13.15 2.14 -7.04
CA GLY A 39 -11.77 1.85 -6.67
C GLY A 39 -11.25 2.83 -5.61
N TRP A 40 -10.83 2.31 -4.46
CA TRP A 40 -10.30 3.13 -3.38
C TRP A 40 -8.97 3.71 -3.85
N MET A 41 -8.87 5.04 -3.88
CA MET A 41 -7.63 5.74 -4.17
C MET A 41 -6.94 6.09 -2.86
N PHE A 42 -5.65 5.83 -2.78
CA PHE A 42 -4.84 6.15 -1.61
C PHE A 42 -3.43 6.52 -2.04
N GLU A 43 -2.70 7.10 -1.11
CA GLU A 43 -1.38 7.65 -1.33
C GLU A 43 -0.39 6.77 -0.58
N ILE A 44 0.66 6.35 -1.28
CA ILE A 44 1.77 5.61 -0.69
C ILE A 44 3.07 6.37 -0.94
N PRO A 45 4.05 6.32 -0.03
CA PRO A 45 5.33 6.95 -0.26
C PRO A 45 5.98 6.40 -1.54
N THR A 46 6.42 7.28 -2.44
CA THR A 46 6.98 6.87 -3.73
C THR A 46 8.22 6.00 -3.56
N HIS A 47 9.01 6.25 -2.50
CA HIS A 47 10.23 5.51 -2.23
C HIS A 47 9.98 4.04 -1.87
N VAL A 48 8.79 3.67 -1.37
CA VAL A 48 8.46 2.26 -1.09
C VAL A 48 8.16 1.47 -2.36
N ILE A 49 7.79 2.15 -3.45
CA ILE A 49 7.54 1.53 -4.76
C ILE A 49 8.88 1.24 -5.44
N PRO A 50 9.15 0.01 -5.91
CA PRO A 50 10.30 -0.28 -6.77
C PRO A 50 10.35 0.64 -7.99
N PHE A 51 11.55 1.08 -8.39
CA PHE A 51 11.72 2.11 -9.43
C PHE A 51 11.03 1.75 -10.76
N ASP A 52 11.10 0.49 -11.16
CA ASP A 52 10.45 -0.08 -12.36
C ASP A 52 8.92 0.00 -12.30
N LEU A 53 8.34 -0.04 -11.11
CA LEU A 53 6.89 -0.02 -10.88
C LEU A 53 6.35 1.39 -10.62
N ARG A 54 7.21 2.42 -10.60
CA ARG A 54 6.76 3.82 -10.41
C ARG A 54 6.13 4.43 -11.64
N MET A 55 6.34 3.86 -12.83
CA MET A 55 5.80 4.46 -14.05
C MET A 55 4.27 4.60 -13.97
N ILE A 56 3.74 5.74 -14.42
CA ILE A 56 2.30 5.95 -14.48
C ILE A 56 1.65 4.83 -15.29
N GLY A 57 0.61 4.24 -14.72
CA GLY A 57 -0.10 3.11 -15.30
C GLY A 57 0.47 1.75 -14.94
N SER A 58 1.60 1.65 -14.24
CA SER A 58 2.13 0.37 -13.74
C SER A 58 1.17 -0.29 -12.76
N TYR A 59 1.20 -1.63 -12.76
CA TYR A 59 0.37 -2.46 -11.91
C TYR A 59 1.25 -3.30 -10.98
N PHE A 60 0.85 -3.41 -9.72
CA PHE A 60 1.46 -4.31 -8.75
C PHE A 60 0.46 -4.73 -7.67
N LEU A 61 0.81 -5.75 -6.91
CA LEU A 61 0.06 -6.17 -5.75
C LEU A 61 0.56 -5.40 -4.53
N LEU A 62 -0.37 -4.81 -3.78
CA LEU A 62 -0.07 -4.10 -2.55
C LEU A 62 -0.75 -4.80 -1.38
N SER A 63 0.02 -5.05 -0.33
CA SER A 63 -0.50 -5.46 0.97
C SER A 63 -0.21 -4.40 2.03
N ILE A 64 -1.19 -4.14 2.91
CA ILE A 64 -1.06 -3.19 4.01
C ILE A 64 -1.07 -3.97 5.33
N LYS A 65 -0.04 -3.82 6.15
CA LYS A 65 0.04 -4.41 7.49
C LYS A 65 -0.59 -3.47 8.52
N LYS A 66 -1.45 -4.02 9.38
CA LYS A 66 -1.91 -3.32 10.59
C LYS A 66 -1.05 -3.74 11.77
N PHE A 67 -0.46 -2.77 12.45
CA PHE A 67 0.15 -3.01 13.75
C PHE A 67 -0.90 -2.90 14.84
N ASP A 68 -0.82 -3.79 15.83
CA ASP A 68 -1.64 -3.69 17.03
C ASP A 68 -1.21 -2.45 17.82
N VAL A 69 -2.16 -1.52 18.00
CA VAL A 69 -1.92 -0.17 18.51
C VAL A 69 -1.70 -0.21 20.03
N ASP A 70 -2.16 -1.27 20.69
CA ASP A 70 -2.04 -1.47 22.14
C ASP A 70 -0.62 -1.83 22.61
N ASN A 71 0.32 -2.00 21.67
CA ASN A 71 1.71 -2.36 21.93
C ASN A 71 2.72 -1.27 21.48
N LEU A 72 2.25 -0.02 21.34
CA LEU A 72 3.03 1.12 20.84
C LEU A 72 3.64 1.96 21.98
N GLU A 73 4.52 1.38 22.77
CA GLU A 73 5.33 2.17 23.72
C GLU A 73 6.40 3.04 23.02
N ASP A 74 6.66 2.85 21.73
CA ASP A 74 7.73 3.54 21.02
C ASP A 74 7.27 4.27 19.74
N ILE A 75 7.10 5.58 19.85
CA ILE A 75 6.86 6.50 18.71
C ILE A 75 7.96 6.37 17.62
N LYS A 76 9.17 5.97 18.01
CA LYS A 76 10.27 5.66 17.06
C LYS A 76 9.97 4.44 16.19
N TYR A 77 9.27 3.43 16.73
CA TYR A 77 8.85 2.26 15.97
C TYR A 77 7.83 2.65 14.90
N ILE A 78 6.85 3.51 15.23
CA ILE A 78 5.83 3.99 14.27
C ILE A 78 6.48 4.73 13.09
N ARG A 79 7.48 5.59 13.36
CA ARG A 79 8.18 6.34 12.31
C ARG A 79 9.00 5.47 11.38
N THR A 80 9.59 4.39 11.89
CA THR A 80 10.38 3.44 11.10
C THR A 80 9.48 2.43 10.38
N ALA A 81 8.39 2.02 11.04
CA ALA A 81 7.39 1.10 10.52
C ALA A 81 6.59 1.67 9.34
N GLY A 82 6.62 2.98 9.08
CA GLY A 82 6.04 3.58 7.86
C GLY A 82 6.50 2.89 6.57
N ILE A 83 7.72 2.34 6.56
CA ILE A 83 8.28 1.53 5.47
C ILE A 83 7.74 0.10 5.51
N ASP A 84 7.58 -0.49 6.70
CA ASP A 84 7.13 -1.89 6.92
C ASP A 84 5.61 -2.08 6.82
N ILE A 85 4.83 -0.99 6.74
CA ILE A 85 3.36 -1.05 6.54
C ILE A 85 3.01 -1.54 5.15
N PHE A 86 3.81 -1.21 4.13
CA PHE A 86 3.50 -1.50 2.73
C PHE A 86 4.37 -2.63 2.20
N ASN A 87 3.74 -3.72 1.76
CA ASN A 87 4.41 -4.78 1.02
C ASN A 87 3.99 -4.71 -0.44
N ILE A 88 4.96 -4.66 -1.36
CA ILE A 88 4.73 -4.60 -2.80
C ILE A 88 5.26 -5.86 -3.45
N GLU A 89 4.39 -6.52 -4.21
CA GLU A 89 4.71 -7.71 -4.99
C GLU A 89 4.45 -7.48 -6.47
N ARG A 90 5.29 -8.05 -7.32
CA ARG A 90 5.07 -8.06 -8.78
C ARG A 90 4.01 -9.10 -9.13
N PHE A 91 3.22 -8.82 -10.17
CA PHE A 91 2.47 -9.87 -10.84
C PHE A 91 3.48 -10.84 -11.49
N LYS A 92 3.35 -12.13 -11.20
CA LYS A 92 4.15 -13.18 -11.86
C LYS A 92 3.61 -13.46 -13.25
#